data_AF-A0A7S0CB38-F1
#
_entry.id   AF-A0A7S0CB38-F1
#
_cell.length_a   1.000
_cell.length_b   1.000
_cell.length_c   1.000
_cell.angle_alpha   90.00
_cell.angle_beta   90.00
_cell.angle_gamma   90.00
#
_symmetry.space_group_name_H-M   'P 1'
#
loop_
_entity.id
_entity.type
_entity.pdbx_description
1 polymer ?
#
loop_
_entity_poly.entity_id
_entity_poly.type
_entity_poly.pdbx_seq_one_letter_code
_entity_poly.pdbx_strand_id
1 'polypeptide(L)'
;QQLTGFPTCDPSHTKMSLCDLIDAREVSYDIDWPHHYFDNTNLGPRYFLWADFCPIPHLITTDCRDESQNDSPHNIPGEEFSKSSMCFNAKLPSPSVVKSSSSNSPPSNSGSNTMPYSLCLKARCNKDYRI
;
A
#
# COMPACT_ATOMS: atom_id res chain seq x y z
N GLN A 1 13.25 -11.36 -8.59
CA GLN A 1 12.40 -10.20 -8.92
C GLN A 1 11.70 -9.78 -7.62
N GLN A 2 11.25 -8.53 -7.46
CA GLN A 2 10.41 -8.19 -6.30
C GLN A 2 8.99 -8.67 -6.61
N LEU A 3 8.37 -9.42 -5.71
CA LEU A 3 6.98 -9.83 -5.91
C LEU A 3 6.12 -8.56 -6.00
N THR A 4 5.49 -8.34 -7.14
CA THR A 4 4.77 -7.10 -7.45
C THR A 4 3.54 -6.98 -6.57
N GLY A 5 3.66 -6.22 -5.48
CA GLY A 5 2.55 -5.83 -4.62
C GLY A 5 2.06 -4.41 -4.93
N PHE A 6 0.83 -4.10 -4.56
CA PHE A 6 0.36 -2.71 -4.53
C PHE A 6 1.05 -1.96 -3.39
N PRO A 7 1.49 -0.70 -3.60
CA PRO A 7 1.99 0.12 -2.51
C PRO A 7 0.98 0.20 -1.37
N THR A 8 1.45 -0.07 -0.15
CA THR A 8 0.69 0.01 1.10
C THR A 8 1.36 1.01 2.03
N CYS A 9 0.67 1.47 3.06
CA CYS A 9 1.30 2.30 4.08
C CYS A 9 2.41 1.55 4.82
N ASP A 10 3.54 2.23 5.01
CA ASP A 10 4.58 1.77 5.92
C ASP A 10 4.06 1.77 7.38
N PRO A 11 4.71 1.05 8.31
CA PRO A 11 4.26 1.02 9.70
C PRO A 11 4.24 2.40 10.39
N SER A 12 5.02 3.37 9.90
CA SER A 12 4.99 4.75 10.43
C SER A 12 3.81 5.57 9.90
N HIS A 13 3.10 5.06 8.89
CA HIS A 13 2.08 5.78 8.14
C HIS A 13 2.56 7.13 7.59
N THR A 14 3.86 7.32 7.38
CA THR A 14 4.38 8.54 6.74
C THR A 14 4.63 8.34 5.26
N LYS A 15 4.67 7.09 4.80
CA LYS A 15 5.06 6.75 3.43
C LYS A 15 4.18 5.67 2.85
N MET A 16 4.01 5.71 1.53
CA MET A 16 3.62 4.56 0.76
C MET A 16 4.88 3.76 0.43
N SER A 17 4.81 2.45 0.62
CA SER A 17 5.93 1.55 0.49
C SER A 17 5.49 0.23 -0.14
N LEU A 18 6.41 -0.39 -0.88
CA LEU A 18 6.28 -1.77 -1.31
C LEU A 18 6.75 -2.72 -0.20
N CYS A 19 6.16 -3.91 -0.18
CA CYS A 19 6.59 -4.99 0.69
C CYS A 19 7.98 -5.47 0.29
N ASP A 20 8.88 -5.57 1.26
CA ASP A 20 10.17 -6.21 1.10
C ASP A 20 10.01 -7.73 1.20
N LEU A 21 9.51 -8.31 0.12
CA LEU A 21 9.34 -9.74 -0.04
C LEU A 21 9.87 -10.15 -1.40
N ILE A 22 10.79 -11.11 -1.38
CA ILE A 22 11.39 -11.69 -2.57
C ILE A 22 11.27 -13.21 -2.54
N ASP A 23 11.39 -13.81 -3.71
CA ASP A 23 11.70 -15.23 -3.86
C ASP A 23 13.20 -15.37 -4.10
N ALA A 24 13.92 -16.01 -3.17
CA ALA A 24 15.38 -16.18 -3.23
C ALA A 24 15.83 -16.91 -4.52
N ARG A 25 14.97 -17.77 -5.07
CA ARG A 25 15.23 -18.51 -6.32
C ARG A 25 15.38 -17.57 -7.53
N GLU A 26 14.68 -16.45 -7.51
CA GLU A 26 14.68 -15.48 -8.61
C GLU A 26 15.84 -14.48 -8.56
N VAL A 27 16.57 -14.43 -7.45
CA VAL A 27 17.74 -13.55 -7.29
C VAL A 27 19.06 -14.31 -7.32
N SER A 28 19.04 -15.61 -7.60
CA SER A 28 20.24 -16.47 -7.74
C SER A 28 21.18 -16.44 -6.54
N TYR A 29 20.62 -16.28 -5.33
CA TYR A 29 21.35 -16.38 -4.07
C TYR A 29 20.81 -17.58 -3.28
N ASP A 30 21.72 -18.44 -2.81
CA ASP A 30 21.41 -19.38 -1.74
C ASP A 30 21.32 -18.58 -0.43
N ILE A 31 20.12 -18.11 -0.11
CA ILE A 31 19.85 -17.41 1.15
C ILE A 31 19.16 -18.39 2.09
N ASP A 32 19.86 -18.74 3.17
CA ASP A 32 19.30 -19.49 4.28
C ASP A 32 18.82 -18.50 5.34
N TRP A 33 17.50 -18.27 5.38
CA TRP A 33 16.88 -17.39 6.37
C TRP A 33 16.78 -18.12 7.71
N PRO A 34 17.22 -17.52 8.83
CA PRO A 34 17.12 -18.17 10.14
C PRO A 34 15.67 -18.38 10.62
N HIS A 35 14.72 -17.68 10.00
CA HIS A 35 13.29 -17.77 10.29
C HIS A 35 12.50 -17.92 8.98
N HIS A 36 11.55 -18.86 8.97
CA HIS A 36 10.62 -19.07 7.85
C HIS A 36 9.19 -18.75 8.30
N TYR A 37 8.60 -17.71 7.69
CA TYR A 37 7.24 -17.26 7.99
C TYR A 37 6.20 -17.76 6.99
N PHE A 38 6.65 -18.36 5.88
CA PHE A 38 5.81 -18.80 4.76
C PHE A 38 6.04 -20.29 4.48
N ASP A 39 5.02 -20.95 3.92
CA ASP A 39 5.12 -22.35 3.48
C ASP A 39 6.21 -22.53 2.41
N ASN A 40 6.43 -21.51 1.56
CA ASN A 40 7.58 -21.47 0.66
C ASN A 40 8.79 -20.89 1.40
N THR A 41 9.72 -21.76 1.77
CA THR A 41 10.94 -21.41 2.51
C THR A 41 11.90 -20.49 1.77
N ASN A 42 11.72 -20.32 0.44
CA ASN A 42 12.50 -19.38 -0.37
C ASN A 42 11.98 -17.93 -0.26
N LEU A 43 10.83 -17.71 0.38
CA LEU A 43 10.29 -16.37 0.57
C LEU A 43 10.86 -15.72 1.83
N GLY A 44 11.34 -14.49 1.66
CA GLY A 44 11.88 -13.70 2.76
C GLY A 44 12.12 -12.24 2.36
N PRO A 45 12.52 -11.39 3.32
CA PRO A 45 12.87 -10.01 3.04
C PRO A 45 14.24 -9.93 2.40
N ARG A 46 14.45 -8.93 1.54
CA ARG A 46 15.75 -8.70 0.90
C ARG A 46 16.62 -7.71 1.65
N TYR A 47 16.01 -6.67 2.24
CA TYR A 47 16.73 -5.49 2.70
C TYR A 47 16.55 -5.22 4.19
N PHE A 48 15.35 -5.38 4.75
CA PHE A 48 15.07 -5.08 6.16
C PHE A 48 15.06 -6.36 7.00
N LEU A 49 16.23 -6.72 7.49
CA LEU A 49 16.43 -7.94 8.26
C LEU A 49 16.19 -7.75 9.78
N TRP A 50 16.00 -6.52 10.24
CA TRP A 50 15.90 -6.17 11.66
C TRP A 50 14.52 -6.37 12.28
N ALA A 51 13.52 -6.76 11.50
CA ALA A 51 12.20 -7.17 11.99
C ALA A 51 12.13 -8.70 12.13
N ASP A 52 13.17 -9.34 12.68
CA ASP A 52 13.29 -10.80 12.72
C ASP A 52 13.09 -11.47 11.36
N PHE A 53 13.54 -10.84 10.27
CA PHE A 53 13.29 -11.32 8.90
C PHE A 53 11.79 -11.35 8.50
N CYS A 54 10.92 -10.62 9.19
CA CYS A 54 9.54 -10.39 8.77
C CYS A 54 9.51 -9.42 7.58
N PRO A 55 8.85 -9.77 6.46
CA PRO A 55 8.70 -8.86 5.33
C PRO A 55 7.72 -7.73 5.66
N ILE A 56 8.23 -6.51 5.77
CA ILE A 56 7.44 -5.32 6.06
C ILE A 56 7.41 -4.37 4.86
N PRO A 57 6.36 -3.53 4.73
CA PRO A 57 6.33 -2.49 3.72
C PRO A 57 7.24 -1.33 4.13
N HIS A 58 8.47 -1.32 3.62
CA HIS A 58 9.45 -0.27 3.92
C HIS A 58 10.15 0.29 2.68
N LEU A 59 9.96 -0.33 1.51
CA LEU A 59 10.58 0.10 0.27
C LEU A 59 9.79 1.29 -0.30
N ILE A 60 10.24 2.49 0.08
CA ILE A 60 9.55 3.75 -0.16
C ILE A 60 9.28 3.97 -1.65
N THR A 61 8.02 4.21 -1.99
CA THR A 61 7.61 4.71 -3.31
C THR A 61 7.23 6.18 -3.25
N THR A 62 6.62 6.60 -2.16
CA THR A 62 6.08 7.96 -2.00
C THR A 62 6.17 8.39 -0.53
N ASP A 63 6.72 9.58 -0.27
CA ASP A 63 6.69 10.19 1.06
C ASP A 63 5.50 11.15 1.14
N CYS A 64 4.54 10.88 2.04
CA CYS A 64 3.36 11.72 2.19
C CYS A 64 3.70 13.12 2.75
N ARG A 65 4.91 13.29 3.29
CA ARG A 65 5.38 14.55 3.86
C ARG A 65 6.17 15.42 2.89
N ASP A 66 6.39 14.93 1.68
CA ASP A 66 7.06 15.68 0.62
C ASP A 66 6.07 16.60 -0.11
N GLU A 67 6.03 17.86 0.31
CA GLU A 67 5.16 18.89 -0.27
C GLU A 67 5.41 19.15 -1.76
N SER A 68 6.58 18.76 -2.30
CA SER A 68 6.88 18.89 -3.74
C SER A 68 6.01 17.96 -4.60
N GLN A 69 5.39 16.95 -4.01
CA GLN A 69 4.50 16.02 -4.71
C GLN A 69 3.13 16.63 -5.00
N ASN A 70 2.72 17.74 -4.37
CA ASN A 70 1.36 18.28 -4.53
C ASN A 70 1.00 18.62 -5.98
N ASP A 71 1.98 19.04 -6.79
CA ASP A 71 1.78 19.41 -8.19
C ASP A 71 1.94 18.21 -9.16
N SER A 72 2.10 16.99 -8.64
CA SER A 72 2.26 15.80 -9.46
C SER A 72 0.97 15.49 -10.23
N PRO A 73 1.02 15.32 -11.56
CA PRO A 73 -0.15 14.97 -12.37
C PRO A 73 -0.66 13.55 -12.09
N HIS A 74 0.08 12.75 -11.33
CA HIS A 74 -0.27 11.38 -10.96
C HIS A 74 -1.05 11.29 -9.65
N ASN A 75 -1.23 12.41 -8.94
CA ASN A 75 -1.97 12.43 -7.69
C ASN A 75 -3.46 12.13 -7.92
N ILE A 76 -4.03 11.37 -7.01
CA ILE A 76 -5.47 11.12 -7.01
C ILE A 76 -6.20 12.34 -6.42
N PRO A 77 -7.38 12.70 -6.97
CA PRO A 77 -8.21 13.73 -6.37
C PRO A 77 -8.47 13.48 -4.87
N GLY A 78 -8.07 14.45 -4.04
CA GLY A 78 -8.21 14.38 -2.59
C GLY A 78 -6.93 13.96 -1.84
N GLU A 79 -5.87 13.59 -2.53
CA GLU A 79 -4.56 13.47 -1.90
C GLU A 79 -3.99 14.84 -1.54
N GLU A 80 -3.35 14.92 -0.38
CA GLU A 80 -2.66 16.13 0.09
C GLU A 80 -1.31 15.73 0.69
N PHE A 81 -0.24 16.35 0.22
CA PHE A 81 1.11 16.15 0.70
C PHE A 81 1.52 17.34 1.58
N SER A 82 1.88 17.06 2.83
CA SER A 82 2.23 18.09 3.81
C SER A 82 3.02 17.48 4.95
N LYS A 83 3.73 18.29 5.73
CA LYS A 83 4.39 17.80 6.97
C LYS A 83 3.46 17.02 7.92
N SER A 84 2.16 17.31 7.89
CA SER A 84 1.10 16.65 8.67
C SER A 84 0.38 15.52 7.95
N SER A 85 0.70 15.26 6.67
CA SER A 85 0.05 14.20 5.91
C SER A 85 0.57 12.83 6.32
N MET A 86 -0.34 11.86 6.29
CA MET A 86 -0.11 10.47 6.65
C MET A 86 -0.68 9.57 5.55
N CYS A 87 -0.12 8.39 5.41
CA CYS A 87 -0.61 7.36 4.51
C CYS A 87 -1.82 6.63 5.13
N PHE A 88 -2.85 6.44 4.32
CA PHE A 88 -4.04 5.66 4.66
C PHE A 88 -4.31 4.58 3.63
N ASN A 89 -4.46 3.34 4.11
CA ASN A 89 -4.93 2.23 3.29
C ASN A 89 -6.45 2.30 3.18
N ALA A 90 -6.97 2.32 1.96
CA ALA A 90 -8.37 2.39 1.64
C ALA A 90 -8.78 1.24 0.69
N LYS A 91 -10.08 0.94 0.67
CA LYS A 91 -10.70 0.10 -0.35
C LYS A 91 -11.64 0.98 -1.15
N LEU A 92 -11.20 1.40 -2.34
CA LEU A 92 -12.03 2.21 -3.22
C LEU A 92 -12.78 1.31 -4.21
N PRO A 93 -14.02 1.65 -4.59
CA PRO A 93 -14.69 1.00 -5.71
C PRO A 93 -13.78 1.09 -6.95
N SER A 94 -13.57 -0.02 -7.64
CA SER A 94 -12.78 -0.02 -8.88
C SER A 94 -13.40 0.99 -9.88
N PRO A 95 -12.60 1.79 -10.61
CA PRO A 95 -13.11 2.81 -11.54
C PRO A 95 -13.94 2.29 -12.73
N SER A 96 -14.33 1.02 -12.75
CA SER A 96 -15.12 0.43 -13.83
C SER A 96 -16.60 0.40 -13.45
N VAL A 97 -17.39 1.14 -14.23
CA VAL A 97 -18.87 1.15 -14.30
C VAL A 97 -19.58 2.28 -13.52
N VAL A 98 -19.30 3.54 -13.86
CA VAL A 98 -20.40 4.49 -14.08
C VAL A 98 -20.98 4.15 -15.46
N LYS A 99 -21.77 3.08 -15.54
CA LYS A 99 -22.61 2.84 -16.72
C LYS A 99 -23.60 3.99 -16.76
N SER A 100 -23.52 4.79 -17.82
CA SER A 100 -24.63 5.59 -18.33
C SER A 100 -25.93 4.81 -18.15
N SER A 101 -26.75 5.26 -17.22
CA SER A 101 -28.01 4.63 -16.85
C SER A 101 -29.02 4.82 -17.99
N SER A 102 -29.13 3.82 -18.86
CA SER A 102 -30.30 3.61 -19.72
C SER A 102 -30.46 2.14 -20.07
N SER A 103 -30.88 1.32 -19.10
CA SER A 103 -31.74 0.15 -19.36
C SER A 103 -32.19 -0.48 -18.04
N ASN A 104 -33.51 -0.61 -17.90
CA ASN A 104 -34.17 -1.28 -16.79
C ASN A 104 -33.84 -2.79 -16.81
N SER A 105 -33.10 -3.27 -15.82
CA SER A 105 -33.01 -4.70 -15.49
C SER A 105 -32.75 -4.84 -13.99
N PRO A 106 -33.30 -5.89 -13.33
CA PRO A 106 -33.31 -5.99 -11.88
C PRO A 106 -31.90 -6.25 -11.31
N PRO A 107 -31.59 -5.76 -10.09
CA PRO A 107 -30.25 -5.84 -9.53
C PRO A 107 -29.95 -7.27 -9.11
N SER A 108 -29.09 -7.96 -9.86
CA SER A 108 -28.35 -9.12 -9.37
C SER A 108 -27.26 -8.64 -8.41
N ASN A 109 -27.13 -9.30 -7.25
CA ASN A 109 -26.09 -9.06 -6.25
C ASN A 109 -24.69 -9.21 -6.90
N SER A 110 -24.12 -8.10 -7.36
CA SER A 110 -22.73 -8.03 -7.78
C SER A 110 -21.88 -7.68 -6.56
N GLY A 111 -20.99 -8.60 -6.17
CA GLY A 111 -19.95 -8.32 -5.18
C GLY A 111 -19.20 -7.05 -5.59
N SER A 112 -19.09 -6.10 -4.67
CA SER A 112 -18.40 -4.84 -4.90
C SER A 112 -16.93 -5.12 -5.23
N ASN A 113 -16.53 -4.92 -6.48
CA ASN A 113 -15.13 -4.98 -6.91
C ASN A 113 -14.39 -3.75 -6.36
N THR A 114 -13.92 -3.82 -5.11
CA THR A 114 -13.04 -2.80 -4.53
C THR A 114 -11.58 -3.16 -4.78
N MET A 115 -10.77 -2.20 -5.21
CA MET A 115 -9.31 -2.36 -5.28
C MET A 115 -8.67 -1.77 -4.01
N PRO A 116 -7.68 -2.43 -3.40
CA PRO A 116 -6.90 -1.82 -2.33
C PRO A 116 -6.09 -0.65 -2.90
N TYR A 117 -6.04 0.45 -2.15
CA TYR A 117 -5.30 1.65 -2.52
C TYR A 117 -4.69 2.31 -1.28
N SER A 118 -3.62 3.08 -1.46
CA SER A 118 -2.98 3.87 -0.40
C SER A 118 -2.96 5.33 -0.81
N LEU A 119 -3.36 6.23 0.09
CA LEU A 119 -3.48 7.66 -0.20
C LEU A 119 -2.73 8.47 0.85
N CYS A 120 -2.17 9.61 0.43
CA CYS A 120 -1.65 10.61 1.36
C CYS A 120 -2.74 11.60 1.73
N LEU A 121 -3.14 11.64 3.01
CA LEU A 121 -4.16 12.55 3.51
C LEU A 121 -3.62 13.37 4.67
N LYS A 122 -4.02 14.64 4.74
CA LYS A 122 -3.67 15.52 5.87
C LYS A 122 -4.32 15.07 7.16
N ALA A 123 -3.51 14.66 8.13
CA ALA A 123 -4.01 14.29 9.45
C ALA A 123 -4.40 15.53 10.25
N ARG A 124 -5.61 15.50 10.83
CA ARG A 124 -6.06 16.47 11.84
C ARG A 124 -6.38 15.71 13.12
N CYS A 125 -5.48 15.78 14.09
CA CYS A 125 -5.66 15.09 15.37
C CYS A 125 -6.39 16.02 16.35
N ASN A 126 -7.56 15.60 16.83
CA ASN A 126 -8.24 16.26 17.94
C ASN A 126 -7.63 15.77 19.26
N LYS A 127 -6.87 16.64 19.94
CA LYS A 127 -6.21 16.31 21.21
C LYS A 127 -7.18 16.18 22.39
N ASP A 128 -8.38 16.71 22.25
CA ASP A 128 -9.41 16.68 23.30
C ASP A 128 -10.20 15.36 23.28
N TYR A 129 -10.05 14.55 22.22
CA TYR A 129 -10.67 13.24 22.11
C TYR A 129 -9.73 12.18 22.69
N ARG A 130 -9.93 11.82 23.96
CA ARG A 130 -9.28 10.67 24.60
C ARG A 130 -10.23 9.47 24.53
N ILE A 131 -9.73 8.35 24.00
CA ILE A 131 -10.42 7.05 23.94
C ILE A 131 -10.26 6.35 25.29
#